data_AF-A0A2V7HVJ0-F1
#
_entry.id   AF-A0A2V7HVJ0-F1
#
_cell.length_a   1.000
_cell.length_b   1.000
_cell.length_c   1.000
_cell.angle_alpha   90.00
_cell.angle_beta   90.00
_cell.angle_gamma   90.00
#
_symmetry.space_group_name_H-M   'P 1'
#
loop_
_entity.id
_entity.type
_entity.pdbx_description
1 polymer ?
#
loop_
_entity_poly.entity_id
_entity_poly.type
_entity_poly.pdbx_seq_one_letter_code
_entity_poly.pdbx_strand_id
1 'polypeptide(L)'
;MKRLLLLLLLVAWLAGPSASPAQSPEALKALADLAVDDSDKREAAVNALGGTRDPKWLEFLAALRDGNVYARTQGKTAEVVIGGAKSTKGDAELVEIASAYDRKLLGTVPASSLTEIAADRRLRIAIKPFLDADETRIQLASPDAERRRGAAMKLGHQADAAAATVVEAAIARERVERVRHALQEALALIRLAHGAPAVRILAAQSLGDLHSFDAMPALQKLGVDAAASPAERDAAIQAIRQIERWSLLVRTVETVFQGASLASILLLMALGLAIVFGLMGV
;
A
#
# COMPACT_ATOMS: atom_id res chain seq x y z
N MET A 1 0.14 -50.96 36.81
CA MET A 1 1.28 -50.00 36.92
C MET A 1 2.02 -49.79 35.60
N LYS A 2 2.37 -50.85 34.82
CA LYS A 2 3.06 -50.69 33.51
C LYS A 2 2.26 -49.95 32.42
N ARG A 3 0.92 -50.05 32.41
CA ARG A 3 0.05 -49.34 31.42
C ARG A 3 -0.08 -47.83 31.68
N LEU A 4 0.08 -47.39 32.93
CA LEU A 4 0.00 -45.97 33.30
C LEU A 4 1.29 -45.22 32.93
N LEU A 5 2.44 -45.92 33.00
CA LEU A 5 3.76 -45.40 32.59
C LEU A 5 3.88 -45.25 31.07
N LEU A 6 3.23 -46.12 30.29
CA LEU A 6 3.17 -46.03 28.83
C LEU A 6 2.29 -44.86 28.32
N LEU A 7 1.28 -44.47 29.09
CA LEU A 7 0.43 -43.31 28.75
C LEU A 7 1.11 -41.96 29.04
N LEU A 8 1.96 -41.89 30.07
CA LEU A 8 2.75 -40.68 30.38
C LEU A 8 3.89 -40.43 29.38
N LEU A 9 4.45 -41.48 28.79
CA LEU A 9 5.47 -41.37 27.73
C LEU A 9 4.91 -40.96 26.37
N LEU A 10 3.63 -41.25 26.09
CA LEU A 10 2.98 -40.86 24.82
C LEU A 10 2.54 -39.38 24.81
N VAL A 11 2.19 -38.81 25.96
CA VAL A 11 1.82 -37.38 26.08
C VAL A 11 3.06 -36.48 26.04
N ALA A 12 4.22 -36.97 26.47
CA ALA A 12 5.49 -36.23 26.37
C ALA A 12 6.03 -36.12 24.93
N TRP A 13 5.55 -36.95 23.99
CA TRP A 13 5.97 -36.91 22.58
C TRP A 13 5.14 -35.97 21.69
N LEU A 14 3.99 -35.47 22.17
CA LEU A 14 3.21 -34.44 21.47
C LEU A 14 3.62 -33.00 21.82
N ALA A 15 4.54 -32.83 22.78
CA ALA A 15 5.17 -31.55 23.09
C ALA A 15 6.49 -31.37 22.32
N GLY A 16 6.49 -31.69 21.01
CA GLY A 16 7.58 -31.29 20.13
C GLY A 16 7.71 -29.76 20.15
N PRO A 17 8.93 -29.20 20.21
CA PRO A 17 9.11 -27.75 20.21
C PRO A 17 8.44 -27.19 18.96
N SER A 18 7.44 -26.34 19.14
CA SER A 18 6.87 -25.57 18.04
C SER A 18 8.02 -24.78 17.41
N ALA A 19 8.39 -25.14 16.19
CA ALA A 19 9.40 -24.42 15.43
C ALA A 19 8.98 -22.95 15.39
N SER A 20 9.77 -22.09 16.05
CA SER A 20 9.51 -20.66 16.03
C SER A 20 9.63 -20.17 14.58
N PRO A 21 8.73 -19.31 14.07
CA PRO A 21 8.83 -18.79 12.70
C PRO A 21 10.17 -18.09 12.42
N ALA A 22 10.82 -17.59 13.47
CA ALA A 22 12.17 -17.03 13.47
C ALA A 22 13.27 -18.00 13.00
N GLN A 23 13.09 -19.30 13.24
CA GLN A 23 14.09 -20.35 13.00
C GLN A 23 13.75 -21.21 11.79
N SER A 24 12.76 -20.82 10.99
CA SER A 24 12.51 -21.55 9.75
C SER A 24 13.76 -21.44 8.85
N PRO A 25 14.17 -22.54 8.19
CA PRO A 25 15.31 -22.50 7.27
C PRO A 25 15.14 -21.44 6.18
N GLU A 26 13.89 -21.17 5.79
CA GLU A 26 13.51 -20.16 4.81
C GLU A 26 13.72 -18.73 5.33
N ALA A 27 13.33 -18.42 6.57
CA ALA A 27 13.53 -17.09 7.16
C ALA A 27 15.02 -16.80 7.40
N LEU A 28 15.77 -17.80 7.88
CA LEU A 28 17.22 -17.69 8.06
C LEU A 28 17.94 -17.47 6.73
N LYS A 29 17.52 -18.19 5.67
CA LYS A 29 18.02 -17.97 4.32
C LYS A 29 17.68 -16.57 3.80
N ALA A 30 16.45 -16.10 4.00
CA ALA A 30 16.03 -14.76 3.58
C ALA A 30 16.83 -13.65 4.28
N LEU A 31 17.12 -13.80 5.58
CA LEU A 31 18.02 -12.87 6.30
C LEU A 31 19.45 -12.91 5.74
N ALA A 32 19.98 -14.10 5.42
CA ALA A 32 21.30 -14.21 4.81
C ALA A 32 21.34 -13.57 3.42
N ASP A 33 20.31 -13.81 2.60
CA ASP A 33 20.16 -13.23 1.26
C ASP A 33 20.02 -11.69 1.30
N LEU A 34 19.42 -11.13 2.36
CA LEU A 34 19.37 -9.68 2.58
C LEU A 34 20.75 -9.05 2.84
N ALA A 35 21.65 -9.77 3.50
CA ALA A 35 23.00 -9.31 3.79
C ALA A 35 23.93 -9.36 2.57
N VAL A 36 23.55 -10.07 1.50
CA VAL A 36 24.29 -10.12 0.25
C VAL A 36 23.97 -8.90 -0.61
N ASP A 37 24.96 -8.36 -1.31
CA ASP A 37 24.79 -7.24 -2.25
C ASP A 37 24.29 -7.71 -3.62
N ASP A 38 23.09 -8.31 -3.62
CA ASP A 38 22.42 -8.84 -4.80
C ASP A 38 20.93 -8.44 -4.75
N SER A 39 20.50 -7.64 -5.72
CA SER A 39 19.15 -7.07 -5.75
C SER A 39 18.06 -8.13 -5.91
N ASP A 40 18.31 -9.17 -6.71
CA ASP A 40 17.31 -10.20 -6.98
C ASP A 40 17.14 -11.12 -5.76
N LYS A 41 18.24 -11.41 -5.04
CA LYS A 41 18.18 -12.14 -3.76
C LYS A 41 17.49 -11.35 -2.67
N ARG A 42 17.79 -10.05 -2.54
CA ARG A 42 17.11 -9.16 -1.58
C ARG A 42 15.61 -9.08 -1.83
N GLU A 43 15.20 -8.98 -3.10
CA GLU A 43 13.79 -8.98 -3.48
C GLU A 43 13.11 -10.33 -3.15
N ALA A 44 13.75 -11.45 -3.49
CA ALA A 44 13.24 -12.78 -3.13
C ALA A 44 13.10 -12.96 -1.61
N ALA A 45 14.05 -12.45 -0.83
CA ALA A 45 14.01 -12.46 0.63
C ALA A 45 12.85 -11.64 1.18
N VAL A 46 12.61 -10.43 0.66
CA VAL A 46 11.45 -9.60 1.03
C VAL A 46 10.14 -10.32 0.72
N ASN A 47 10.04 -10.96 -0.44
CA ASN A 47 8.84 -11.72 -0.81
C ASN A 47 8.63 -12.95 0.08
N ALA A 48 9.71 -13.64 0.47
CA ALA A 48 9.64 -14.78 1.39
C ALA A 48 9.18 -14.34 2.79
N LEU A 49 9.80 -13.29 3.34
CA LEU A 49 9.45 -12.76 4.68
C LEU A 49 8.05 -12.14 4.68
N GLY A 50 7.73 -11.29 3.71
CA GLY A 50 6.42 -10.64 3.57
C GLY A 50 5.30 -11.63 3.27
N GLY A 51 5.59 -12.69 2.53
CA GLY A 51 4.65 -13.77 2.21
C GLY A 51 4.17 -14.55 3.44
N THR A 52 4.97 -14.61 4.52
CA THR A 52 4.55 -15.24 5.79
C THR A 52 3.39 -14.51 6.45
N ARG A 53 3.21 -13.21 6.17
CA ARG A 53 2.24 -12.31 6.83
C ARG A 53 2.33 -12.30 8.36
N ASP A 54 3.49 -12.66 8.92
CA ASP A 54 3.75 -12.55 10.35
C ASP A 54 3.94 -11.07 10.73
N PRO A 55 3.19 -10.53 11.72
CA PRO A 55 3.35 -9.15 12.16
C PRO A 55 4.79 -8.75 12.48
N LYS A 56 5.59 -9.67 13.04
CA LYS A 56 6.99 -9.41 13.38
C LYS A 56 7.86 -9.20 12.14
N TRP A 57 7.63 -9.98 11.09
CA TRP A 57 8.35 -9.80 9.82
C TRP A 57 7.90 -8.53 9.09
N LEU A 58 6.63 -8.13 9.20
CA LEU A 58 6.17 -6.85 8.67
C LEU A 58 6.83 -5.66 9.38
N GLU A 59 6.96 -5.70 10.71
CA GLU A 59 7.72 -4.68 11.45
C GLU A 59 9.19 -4.61 11.02
N PHE A 60 9.82 -5.77 10.78
CA PHE A 60 11.18 -5.84 10.25
C PHE A 60 11.28 -5.22 8.84
N LEU A 61 10.35 -5.54 7.94
CA LEU A 61 10.32 -4.98 6.58
C LEU A 61 10.09 -3.46 6.60
N ALA A 62 9.31 -2.94 7.56
CA ALA A 62 9.17 -1.51 7.78
C ALA A 62 10.50 -0.87 8.20
N ALA A 63 11.20 -1.47 9.17
CA ALA A 63 12.52 -1.01 9.59
C ALA A 63 13.55 -1.05 8.43
N LEU A 64 13.50 -2.08 7.58
CA LEU A 64 14.35 -2.21 6.40
C LEU A 64 14.10 -1.07 5.41
N ARG A 65 12.83 -0.79 5.10
CA ARG A 65 12.45 0.32 4.22
C ARG A 65 12.93 1.67 4.73
N ASP A 66 12.88 1.86 6.05
CA ASP A 66 13.23 3.11 6.72
C ASP A 66 14.75 3.28 6.91
N GLY A 67 15.57 2.32 6.45
CA GLY A 67 17.04 2.38 6.54
C GLY A 67 17.59 2.03 7.92
N ASN A 68 16.79 1.35 8.75
CA ASN A 68 17.15 0.99 10.12
C ASN A 68 17.59 -0.48 10.25
N VAL A 69 18.00 -1.13 9.16
CA VAL A 69 18.47 -2.52 9.19
C VAL A 69 19.93 -2.58 8.78
N TYR A 70 20.70 -3.34 9.57
CA TYR A 70 22.16 -3.41 9.46
C TYR A 70 22.62 -4.86 9.45
N ALA A 71 23.71 -5.12 8.72
CA ALA A 71 24.51 -6.33 8.86
C ALA A 71 25.62 -6.06 9.88
N ARG A 72 25.69 -6.91 10.91
CA ARG A 72 26.77 -6.95 11.89
C ARG A 72 27.64 -8.18 11.64
N THR A 73 28.94 -7.98 11.48
CA THR A 73 29.89 -9.09 11.37
C THR A 73 30.24 -9.60 12.77
N GLN A 74 29.76 -10.79 13.13
CA GLN A 74 30.22 -11.54 14.30
C GLN A 74 31.02 -12.76 13.82
N GLY A 75 32.35 -12.71 13.97
CA GLY A 75 33.23 -13.79 13.51
C GLY A 75 33.24 -13.94 11.99
N LYS A 76 32.80 -15.09 11.47
CA LYS A 76 32.71 -15.38 10.02
C LYS A 76 31.31 -15.21 9.44
N THR A 77 30.32 -14.81 10.24
CA THR A 77 28.91 -14.72 9.84
C THR A 77 28.40 -13.30 9.95
N ALA A 78 27.72 -12.85 8.89
CA ALA A 78 26.96 -11.62 8.90
C ALA A 78 25.59 -11.89 9.55
N GLU A 79 25.29 -11.19 10.63
CA GLU A 79 24.02 -11.25 11.33
C GLU A 79 23.20 -9.99 10.98
N VAL A 80 21.96 -10.17 10.55
CA VAL A 80 21.06 -9.04 10.27
C VAL A 80 20.39 -8.59 11.55
N VAL A 81 20.49 -7.30 11.85
CA VAL A 81 19.97 -6.66 13.07
C VAL A 81 19.17 -5.40 12.73
N ILE A 82 18.24 -5.04 13.60
CA ILE A 82 17.51 -3.77 13.51
C ILE A 82 18.21 -2.74 14.41
N GLY A 83 18.51 -1.56 13.87
CA GLY A 83 18.99 -0.42 14.64
C GLY A 83 17.84 0.34 15.29
N GLY A 84 18.04 0.73 16.53
CA GLY A 84 17.10 1.49 17.36
C GLY A 84 17.64 2.88 17.67
N ALA A 85 17.59 3.26 18.95
CA ALA A 85 18.03 4.58 19.38
C ALA A 85 19.52 4.80 19.08
N LYS A 86 19.83 5.98 18.55
CA LYS A 86 21.20 6.47 18.37
C LYS A 86 21.57 7.31 19.58
N SER A 87 22.75 7.07 20.14
CA SER A 87 23.29 7.84 21.26
C SER A 87 24.73 8.21 20.95
N THR A 88 25.16 9.38 21.40
CA THR A 88 26.56 9.80 21.28
C THR A 88 27.23 9.66 22.63
N LYS A 89 28.38 8.99 22.68
CA LYS A 89 29.21 8.89 23.90
C LYS A 89 30.64 9.24 23.56
N GLY A 90 31.02 10.49 23.83
CA GLY A 90 32.28 11.07 23.33
C GLY A 90 32.22 11.28 21.81
N ASP A 91 33.27 10.91 21.08
CA ASP A 91 33.33 11.01 19.61
C ASP A 91 32.69 9.80 18.89
N ALA A 92 32.19 8.81 19.63
CA ALA A 92 31.59 7.60 19.06
C ALA A 92 30.06 7.71 18.99
N GLU A 93 29.52 7.54 17.78
CA GLU A 93 28.10 7.30 17.56
C GLU A 93 27.78 5.84 17.86
N LEU A 94 26.86 5.61 18.79
CA LEU A 94 26.41 4.31 19.24
C LEU A 94 24.99 4.06 18.75
N VAL A 95 24.71 2.84 18.34
CA VAL A 95 23.39 2.40 17.90
C VAL A 95 22.96 1.21 18.75
N GLU A 96 21.77 1.30 19.33
CA GLU A 96 21.14 0.13 19.94
C GLU A 96 20.74 -0.87 18.86
N ILE A 97 21.10 -2.13 19.02
CA ILE A 97 20.78 -3.19 18.09
C ILE A 97 19.81 -4.17 18.72
N ALA A 98 18.87 -4.64 17.91
CA ALA A 98 17.89 -5.64 18.27
C ALA A 98 17.86 -6.76 17.24
N SER A 99 17.44 -7.95 17.68
CA SER A 99 17.25 -9.11 16.80
C SER A 99 16.18 -8.84 15.73
N ALA A 100 16.37 -9.38 14.53
CA ALA A 100 15.55 -9.12 13.35
C ALA A 100 14.08 -9.55 13.51
N TYR A 101 13.76 -10.53 14.36
CA TYR A 101 12.40 -11.07 14.48
C TYR A 101 11.69 -10.65 15.77
N ASP A 102 12.29 -10.91 16.93
CA ASP A 102 11.66 -10.66 18.24
C ASP A 102 11.98 -9.27 18.82
N ARG A 103 12.79 -8.47 18.11
CA ARG A 103 13.29 -7.17 18.57
C ARG A 103 13.94 -7.22 19.95
N LYS A 104 14.44 -8.39 20.35
CA LYS A 104 15.16 -8.54 21.62
C LYS A 104 16.44 -7.72 21.54
N LEU A 105 16.65 -6.86 22.54
CA LEU A 105 17.84 -6.01 22.62
C LEU A 105 19.10 -6.88 22.68
N LEU A 106 20.00 -6.69 21.72
CA LEU A 106 21.29 -7.38 21.62
C LEU A 106 22.44 -6.53 22.20
N GLY A 107 22.16 -5.27 22.53
CA GLY A 107 23.06 -4.33 23.16
C GLY A 107 23.26 -3.07 22.33
N THR A 108 24.29 -2.31 22.69
CA THR A 108 24.64 -1.05 22.02
C THR A 108 26.02 -1.19 21.42
N VAL A 109 26.16 -0.92 20.13
CA VAL A 109 27.42 -1.06 19.38
C VAL A 109 27.78 0.24 18.65
N PRO A 110 29.07 0.49 18.36
CA PRO A 110 29.46 1.61 17.52
C PRO A 110 28.84 1.52 16.13
N ALA A 111 28.32 2.62 15.60
CA ALA A 111 27.75 2.70 14.25
C ALA A 111 28.77 2.24 13.18
N SER A 112 30.05 2.53 13.39
CA SER A 112 31.16 2.12 12.52
C SER A 112 31.36 0.60 12.41
N SER A 113 30.80 -0.18 13.34
CA SER A 113 30.85 -1.65 13.30
C SER A 113 29.68 -2.29 12.54
N LEU A 114 28.76 -1.46 12.03
CA LEU A 114 27.55 -1.88 11.32
C LEU A 114 27.63 -1.48 9.85
N THR A 115 27.22 -2.39 8.97
CA THR A 115 27.03 -2.08 7.55
C THR A 115 25.54 -1.95 7.28
N GLU A 116 25.08 -0.77 6.84
CA GLU A 116 23.66 -0.56 6.51
C GLU A 116 23.22 -1.43 5.32
N ILE A 117 22.09 -2.13 5.47
CA ILE A 117 21.43 -2.79 4.36
C ILE A 117 20.46 -1.78 3.75
N ALA A 118 20.97 -0.98 2.81
CA ALA A 118 20.21 0.10 2.20
C ALA A 118 19.03 -0.44 1.38
N ALA A 119 17.83 0.08 1.65
CA ALA A 119 16.66 -0.18 0.82
C ALA A 119 16.68 0.73 -0.42
N ASP A 120 17.16 0.18 -1.53
CA ASP A 120 17.13 0.85 -2.83
C ASP A 120 15.69 1.05 -3.35
N ARG A 121 15.53 1.74 -4.49
CA ARG A 121 14.19 2.00 -5.06
C ARG A 121 13.44 0.69 -5.35
N ARG A 122 14.15 -0.34 -5.81
CA ARG A 122 13.54 -1.62 -6.20
C ARG A 122 13.03 -2.39 -4.98
N LEU A 123 13.85 -2.51 -3.94
CA LEU A 123 13.50 -3.16 -2.69
C LEU A 123 12.34 -2.44 -1.99
N ARG A 124 12.32 -1.10 -2.00
CA ARG A 124 11.19 -0.32 -1.46
C ARG A 124 9.89 -0.59 -2.21
N ILE A 125 9.94 -0.81 -3.53
CA ILE A 125 8.76 -1.22 -4.32
C ILE A 125 8.31 -2.64 -3.94
N ALA A 126 9.25 -3.57 -3.72
CA ALA A 126 8.93 -4.94 -3.30
C ALA A 126 8.34 -5.03 -1.88
N ILE A 127 8.77 -4.17 -0.96
CA ILE A 127 8.25 -4.12 0.42
C ILE A 127 6.82 -3.55 0.47
N LYS A 128 6.54 -2.57 -0.40
CA LYS A 128 5.33 -1.76 -0.38
C LYS A 128 4.01 -2.55 -0.23
N PRO A 129 3.75 -3.63 -0.99
CA PRO A 129 2.49 -4.37 -0.90
C PRO A 129 2.23 -5.00 0.47
N PHE A 130 3.30 -5.31 1.23
CA PHE A 130 3.19 -5.96 2.54
C PHE A 130 2.86 -4.96 3.66
N LEU A 131 3.35 -3.72 3.55
CA LEU A 131 3.14 -2.68 4.57
C LEU A 131 1.95 -1.78 4.28
N ASP A 132 1.45 -1.79 3.04
CA ASP A 132 0.42 -0.87 2.59
C ASP A 132 -0.86 -0.96 3.44
N ALA A 133 -1.26 -2.14 3.94
CA ALA A 133 -2.50 -2.29 4.69
C ALA A 133 -2.50 -1.52 6.02
N ASP A 134 -1.45 -1.63 6.83
CA ASP A 134 -1.35 -0.96 8.13
C ASP A 134 -1.06 0.53 7.98
N GLU A 135 -0.23 0.90 7.02
CA GLU A 135 0.04 2.30 6.72
C GLU A 135 -1.19 3.03 6.21
N THR A 136 -2.02 2.35 5.42
CA THR A 136 -3.22 2.98 4.88
C THR A 136 -4.25 3.21 5.99
N ARG A 137 -4.34 2.31 6.99
CA ARG A 137 -5.14 2.53 8.21
C ARG A 137 -4.63 3.73 9.02
N ILE A 138 -3.31 3.88 9.17
CA ILE A 138 -2.72 5.04 9.86
C ILE A 138 -2.97 6.33 9.08
N GLN A 139 -2.81 6.31 7.75
CA GLN A 139 -3.03 7.47 6.88
C GLN A 139 -4.50 7.92 6.87
N LEU A 140 -5.46 7.00 7.02
CA LEU A 140 -6.88 7.33 7.21
C LEU A 140 -7.17 8.12 8.49
N ALA A 141 -6.34 7.99 9.53
CA ALA A 141 -6.47 8.74 10.77
C ALA A 141 -5.66 10.05 10.76
N SER A 142 -4.99 10.37 9.64
CA SER A 142 -4.13 11.56 9.54
C SER A 142 -4.92 12.86 9.73
N PRO A 143 -4.37 13.89 10.39
CA PRO A 143 -5.00 15.21 10.42
C PRO A 143 -5.09 15.86 9.03
N ASP A 144 -4.20 15.49 8.10
CA ASP A 144 -4.16 16.00 6.74
C ASP A 144 -5.22 15.32 5.84
N ALA A 145 -6.11 16.13 5.27
CA ALA A 145 -7.19 15.65 4.42
C ALA A 145 -6.71 15.00 3.11
N GLU A 146 -5.61 15.45 2.49
CA GLU A 146 -5.10 14.80 1.27
C GLU A 146 -4.50 13.42 1.59
N ARG A 147 -3.83 13.27 2.73
CA ARG A 147 -3.33 11.96 3.18
C ARG A 147 -4.48 10.97 3.39
N ARG A 148 -5.57 11.42 4.01
CA ARG A 148 -6.78 10.60 4.16
C ARG A 148 -7.41 10.25 2.82
N ARG A 149 -7.51 11.20 1.89
CA ARG A 149 -8.04 10.96 0.53
C ARG A 149 -7.21 9.93 -0.22
N GLY A 150 -5.90 10.10 -0.24
CA GLY A 150 -4.98 9.16 -0.89
C GLY A 150 -5.03 7.77 -0.26
N ALA A 151 -5.21 7.67 1.05
CA ALA A 151 -5.42 6.40 1.74
C ALA A 151 -6.72 5.72 1.33
N ALA A 152 -7.83 6.48 1.25
CA ALA A 152 -9.11 5.97 0.79
C ALA A 152 -9.02 5.39 -0.63
N MET A 153 -8.43 6.14 -1.58
CA MET A 153 -8.23 5.68 -2.96
C MET A 153 -7.44 4.37 -3.03
N LYS A 154 -6.33 4.27 -2.27
CA LYS A 154 -5.52 3.04 -2.21
C LYS A 154 -6.32 1.83 -1.73
N LEU A 155 -7.12 1.98 -0.66
CA LEU A 155 -7.98 0.88 -0.16
C LEU A 155 -9.01 0.46 -1.20
N GLY A 156 -9.60 1.43 -1.90
CA GLY A 156 -10.54 1.16 -2.99
C GLY A 156 -9.91 0.32 -4.10
N HIS A 157 -8.71 0.68 -4.56
CA HIS A 157 -8.00 -0.06 -5.60
C HIS A 157 -7.55 -1.46 -5.17
N GLN A 158 -7.14 -1.62 -3.92
CA GLN A 158 -6.79 -2.93 -3.37
C GLN A 158 -8.03 -3.83 -3.22
N ALA A 159 -9.19 -3.21 -2.96
CA ALA A 159 -10.46 -3.88 -2.76
C ALA A 159 -10.38 -5.02 -1.74
N ASP A 160 -9.66 -4.86 -0.64
CA ASP A 160 -9.57 -5.89 0.42
C ASP A 160 -10.87 -5.94 1.24
N ALA A 161 -11.46 -7.13 1.36
CA ALA A 161 -12.67 -7.36 2.16
C ALA A 161 -12.48 -6.94 3.62
N ALA A 162 -11.28 -7.12 4.19
CA ALA A 162 -10.98 -6.74 5.57
C ALA A 162 -10.95 -5.22 5.81
N ALA A 163 -10.87 -4.42 4.74
CA ALA A 163 -10.87 -2.96 4.83
C ALA A 163 -12.27 -2.35 4.92
N ALA A 164 -13.34 -3.07 4.55
CA ALA A 164 -14.70 -2.53 4.47
C ALA A 164 -15.15 -1.84 5.76
N THR A 165 -15.04 -2.54 6.90
CA THR A 165 -15.45 -2.02 8.22
C THR A 165 -14.65 -0.78 8.64
N VAL A 166 -13.36 -0.74 8.28
CA VAL A 166 -12.48 0.41 8.58
C VAL A 166 -12.91 1.62 7.76
N VAL A 167 -13.18 1.43 6.46
CA VAL A 167 -13.64 2.50 5.57
C VAL A 167 -15.01 3.02 6.01
N GLU A 168 -15.95 2.13 6.37
CA GLU A 168 -17.26 2.52 6.90
C GLU A 168 -17.14 3.39 8.17
N ALA A 169 -16.29 2.99 9.10
CA ALA A 169 -16.03 3.78 10.31
C ALA A 169 -15.38 5.14 9.99
N ALA A 170 -14.53 5.21 8.97
CA ALA A 170 -13.93 6.46 8.51
C ALA A 170 -14.96 7.40 7.86
N ILE A 171 -15.87 6.88 7.03
CA ILE A 171 -16.95 7.67 6.40
C ILE A 171 -17.80 8.38 7.46
N ALA A 172 -18.13 7.68 8.55
CA ALA A 172 -18.98 8.22 9.62
C ALA A 172 -18.34 9.39 10.37
N ARG A 173 -17.01 9.47 10.41
CA ARG A 173 -16.25 10.48 11.15
C ARG A 173 -15.71 11.60 10.27
N GLU A 174 -15.63 11.37 8.96
CA GLU A 174 -15.06 12.32 8.02
C GLU A 174 -15.94 13.57 7.91
N ARG A 175 -15.27 14.73 7.81
CA ARG A 175 -15.93 16.04 7.70
C ARG A 175 -15.67 16.71 6.35
N VAL A 176 -14.61 16.31 5.66
CA VAL A 176 -14.24 16.88 4.36
C VAL A 176 -14.91 16.10 3.25
N GLU A 177 -15.80 16.75 2.50
CA GLU A 177 -16.63 16.09 1.48
C GLU A 177 -15.83 15.37 0.39
N ARG A 178 -14.73 15.94 -0.08
CA ARG A 178 -13.86 15.26 -1.07
C ARG A 178 -13.23 13.95 -0.54
N VAL A 179 -13.00 13.87 0.78
CA VAL A 179 -12.45 12.67 1.42
C VAL A 179 -13.58 11.67 1.65
N ARG A 180 -14.76 12.15 2.06
CA ARG A 180 -15.97 11.32 2.21
C ARG A 180 -16.34 10.65 0.88
N HIS A 181 -16.28 11.40 -0.23
CA HIS A 181 -16.51 10.90 -1.59
C HIS A 181 -15.52 9.78 -1.94
N ALA A 182 -14.21 10.00 -1.77
CA ALA A 182 -13.20 8.97 -2.01
C ALA A 182 -13.37 7.72 -1.12
N LEU A 183 -13.82 7.88 0.13
CA LEU A 183 -14.12 6.77 1.03
C LEU A 183 -15.36 5.98 0.58
N GLN A 184 -16.39 6.67 0.09
CA GLN A 184 -17.59 6.03 -0.45
C GLN A 184 -17.26 5.24 -1.72
N GLU A 185 -16.44 5.79 -2.61
CA GLU A 185 -15.93 5.07 -3.78
C GLU A 185 -15.15 3.83 -3.36
N ALA A 186 -14.23 3.96 -2.40
CA ALA A 186 -13.45 2.84 -1.89
C ALA A 186 -14.32 1.73 -1.31
N LEU A 187 -15.32 2.09 -0.50
CA LEU A 187 -16.26 1.14 0.06
C LEU A 187 -17.08 0.43 -1.03
N ALA A 188 -17.54 1.18 -2.03
CA ALA A 188 -18.30 0.62 -3.13
C ALA A 188 -17.44 -0.32 -3.99
N LEU A 189 -16.16 0.00 -4.24
CA LEU A 189 -15.22 -0.91 -4.91
C LEU A 189 -15.00 -2.21 -4.13
N ILE A 190 -14.77 -2.13 -2.82
CA ILE A 190 -14.61 -3.32 -1.96
C ILE A 190 -15.87 -4.19 -2.00
N ARG A 191 -17.06 -3.56 -1.90
CA ARG A 191 -18.36 -4.26 -1.96
C ARG A 191 -18.66 -4.83 -3.33
N LEU A 192 -18.21 -4.19 -4.41
CA LEU A 192 -18.34 -4.71 -5.78
C LEU A 192 -17.52 -6.00 -5.95
N ALA A 193 -16.33 -6.05 -5.34
CA ALA A 193 -15.43 -7.21 -5.44
C ALA A 193 -15.89 -8.40 -4.57
N HIS A 194 -16.36 -8.15 -3.35
CA HIS A 194 -16.60 -9.22 -2.35
C HIS A 194 -18.07 -9.38 -1.92
N GLY A 195 -18.96 -8.50 -2.37
CA GLY A 195 -20.36 -8.52 -1.98
C GLY A 195 -21.13 -9.71 -2.53
N ALA A 196 -22.23 -10.05 -1.84
CA ALA A 196 -23.28 -10.89 -2.40
C ALA A 196 -23.95 -10.18 -3.60
N PRO A 197 -24.67 -10.89 -4.50
CA PRO A 197 -25.23 -10.30 -5.72
C PRO A 197 -26.01 -8.99 -5.50
N ALA A 198 -26.88 -8.93 -4.49
CA ALA A 198 -27.63 -7.71 -4.17
C ALA A 198 -26.73 -6.54 -3.74
N VAL A 199 -25.65 -6.83 -3.01
CA VAL A 199 -24.67 -5.83 -2.56
C VAL A 199 -23.84 -5.33 -3.74
N ARG A 200 -23.47 -6.21 -4.68
CA ARG A 200 -22.73 -5.82 -5.89
C ARG A 200 -23.55 -4.91 -6.80
N ILE A 201 -24.87 -5.14 -6.91
CA ILE A 201 -25.79 -4.24 -7.63
C ILE A 201 -25.77 -2.84 -7.01
N LEU A 202 -25.98 -2.74 -5.69
CA LEU A 202 -25.98 -1.45 -4.99
C LEU A 202 -24.62 -0.76 -5.06
N ALA A 203 -23.53 -1.52 -4.99
CA ALA A 203 -22.18 -1.01 -5.15
C ALA A 203 -21.96 -0.44 -6.57
N ALA A 204 -22.38 -1.16 -7.61
CA ALA A 204 -22.28 -0.69 -8.99
C ALA A 204 -23.07 0.62 -9.19
N GLN A 205 -24.31 0.67 -8.69
CA GLN A 205 -25.14 1.88 -8.74
C GLN A 205 -24.46 3.06 -8.01
N SER A 206 -23.96 2.83 -6.80
CA SER A 206 -23.24 3.85 -6.03
C SER A 206 -22.01 4.39 -6.78
N LEU A 207 -21.26 3.54 -7.48
CA LEU A 207 -20.10 3.95 -8.27
C LEU A 207 -20.50 4.80 -9.49
N GLY A 208 -21.66 4.50 -10.09
CA GLY A 208 -22.27 5.31 -11.14
C GLY A 208 -22.66 6.71 -10.63
N ASP A 209 -23.33 6.78 -9.48
CA ASP A 209 -23.77 8.04 -8.85
C ASP A 209 -22.60 8.91 -8.39
N LEU A 210 -21.52 8.29 -7.92
CA LEU A 210 -20.28 8.97 -7.56
C LEU A 210 -19.48 9.43 -8.79
N HIS A 211 -19.86 8.99 -9.99
CA HIS A 211 -19.14 9.19 -11.25
C HIS A 211 -17.68 8.72 -11.18
N SER A 212 -17.45 7.57 -10.54
CA SER A 212 -16.12 7.05 -10.25
C SER A 212 -15.43 6.51 -11.50
N PHE A 213 -14.52 7.30 -12.09
CA PHE A 213 -13.74 6.86 -13.24
C PHE A 213 -12.81 5.69 -12.89
N ASP A 214 -12.28 5.68 -11.67
CA ASP A 214 -11.40 4.65 -11.15
C ASP A 214 -12.08 3.27 -11.05
N ALA A 215 -13.42 3.25 -10.99
CA ALA A 215 -14.21 2.03 -10.97
C ALA A 215 -14.46 1.40 -12.33
N MET A 216 -14.12 2.08 -13.44
CA MET A 216 -14.40 1.61 -14.79
C MET A 216 -13.88 0.18 -15.06
N PRO A 217 -12.63 -0.20 -14.70
CA PRO A 217 -12.15 -1.56 -14.95
C PRO A 217 -12.93 -2.62 -14.19
N ALA A 218 -13.32 -2.33 -12.94
CA ALA A 218 -14.07 -3.26 -12.10
C ALA A 218 -15.52 -3.44 -12.58
N LEU A 219 -16.16 -2.34 -13.00
CA LEU A 219 -17.51 -2.37 -13.58
C LEU A 219 -17.52 -3.09 -14.93
N GLN A 220 -16.54 -2.84 -15.80
CA GLN A 220 -16.41 -3.54 -17.08
C GLN A 220 -16.24 -5.04 -16.89
N LYS A 221 -15.39 -5.43 -15.93
CA LYS A 221 -15.22 -6.84 -15.55
C LYS A 221 -16.54 -7.47 -15.10
N LEU A 222 -17.30 -6.79 -14.23
CA LEU A 222 -18.60 -7.29 -13.78
C LEU A 222 -19.61 -7.39 -14.93
N GLY A 223 -19.63 -6.42 -15.86
CA GLY A 223 -20.54 -6.39 -16.99
C GLY A 223 -20.40 -7.56 -17.97
N VAL A 224 -19.21 -8.15 -18.06
CA VAL A 224 -18.92 -9.31 -18.93
C VAL A 224 -18.78 -10.64 -18.18
N ASP A 225 -18.92 -10.62 -16.86
CA ASP A 225 -18.79 -11.83 -16.04
C ASP A 225 -19.97 -12.78 -16.27
N ALA A 226 -19.69 -13.96 -16.84
CA ALA A 226 -20.70 -14.98 -17.10
C ALA A 226 -21.27 -15.61 -15.81
N ALA A 227 -20.53 -15.55 -14.70
CA ALA A 227 -20.99 -16.02 -13.40
C ALA A 227 -21.92 -15.02 -12.70
N ALA A 228 -21.94 -13.76 -13.14
CA ALA A 228 -22.81 -12.73 -12.59
C ALA A 228 -24.24 -12.84 -13.13
N SER A 229 -25.22 -12.57 -12.26
CA SER A 229 -26.62 -12.56 -12.67
C SER A 229 -26.88 -11.44 -13.72
N PRO A 230 -27.92 -11.56 -14.56
CA PRO A 230 -28.27 -10.51 -15.51
C PRO A 230 -28.45 -9.13 -14.85
N ALA A 231 -29.06 -9.09 -13.66
CA ALA A 231 -29.29 -7.84 -12.92
C ALA A 231 -27.98 -7.15 -12.49
N GLU A 232 -26.94 -7.92 -12.15
CA GLU A 232 -25.63 -7.37 -11.80
C GLU A 232 -24.91 -6.79 -13.01
N ARG A 233 -24.95 -7.50 -14.13
CA ARG A 233 -24.40 -7.01 -15.40
C ARG A 233 -25.10 -5.74 -15.85
N ASP A 234 -26.43 -5.71 -15.77
CA ASP A 234 -27.22 -4.53 -16.12
C ASP A 234 -26.89 -3.32 -15.22
N ALA A 235 -26.73 -3.54 -13.91
CA ALA A 235 -26.32 -2.48 -12.98
C ALA A 235 -24.93 -1.93 -13.31
N ALA A 236 -23.97 -2.81 -13.63
CA ALA A 236 -22.62 -2.40 -14.04
C ALA A 236 -22.64 -1.59 -15.34
N ILE A 237 -23.37 -2.05 -16.36
CA ILE A 237 -23.49 -1.35 -17.65
C ILE A 237 -24.17 0.02 -17.47
N GLN A 238 -25.20 0.10 -16.61
CA GLN A 238 -25.85 1.38 -16.28
C GLN A 238 -24.88 2.37 -15.63
N ALA A 239 -24.10 1.92 -14.66
CA ALA A 239 -23.09 2.72 -13.98
C ALA A 239 -22.01 3.21 -14.96
N ILE A 240 -21.51 2.33 -15.84
CA ILE A 240 -20.55 2.70 -16.90
C ILE A 240 -21.10 3.84 -17.76
N ARG A 241 -22.34 3.71 -18.26
CA ARG A 241 -22.97 4.77 -19.08
C ARG A 241 -23.11 6.09 -18.33
N GLN A 242 -23.39 6.04 -17.03
CA GLN A 242 -23.50 7.25 -16.20
C GLN A 242 -22.14 7.96 -16.07
N ILE A 243 -21.09 7.20 -15.78
CA ILE A 243 -19.72 7.71 -15.70
C ILE A 243 -19.26 8.28 -17.05
N GLU A 244 -19.54 7.60 -18.16
CA GLU A 244 -19.20 8.07 -19.51
C GLU A 244 -19.92 9.37 -19.89
N ARG A 245 -21.22 9.47 -19.59
CA ARG A 245 -21.99 10.71 -19.81
C ARG A 245 -21.42 11.89 -19.03
N TRP A 246 -21.07 11.65 -17.76
CA TRP A 246 -20.45 12.67 -16.93
C TRP A 246 -19.08 13.08 -17.45
N SER A 247 -18.24 12.11 -17.82
CA SER A 247 -16.93 12.34 -18.41
C SER A 247 -17.03 13.16 -19.70
N LEU A 248 -18.00 12.85 -20.57
CA LEU A 248 -18.26 13.62 -21.78
C LEU A 248 -18.63 15.07 -21.46
N LEU A 249 -19.54 15.28 -20.51
CA LEU A 249 -19.95 16.62 -20.08
C LEU A 249 -18.77 17.43 -19.55
N VAL A 250 -17.98 16.85 -18.65
CA VAL A 250 -16.78 17.50 -18.07
C VAL A 250 -15.77 17.84 -19.16
N ARG A 251 -15.48 16.90 -20.08
CA ARG A 251 -14.56 17.12 -21.21
C ARG A 251 -15.05 18.19 -22.16
N THR A 252 -16.36 18.27 -22.44
CA THR A 252 -16.93 19.33 -23.28
C THR A 252 -16.72 20.69 -22.63
N VAL A 253 -17.01 20.82 -21.34
CA VAL A 253 -16.79 22.08 -20.59
C VAL A 253 -15.30 22.46 -20.60
N GLU A 254 -14.41 21.50 -20.34
CA GLU A 254 -12.97 21.71 -20.38
C GLU A 254 -12.50 22.19 -21.76
N THR A 255 -12.96 21.52 -22.83
CA THR A 255 -12.61 21.88 -24.22
C THR A 255 -13.05 23.29 -24.58
N VAL A 256 -14.26 23.69 -24.16
CA VAL A 256 -14.76 25.05 -24.37
C VAL A 256 -13.89 26.08 -23.66
N PHE A 257 -13.49 25.81 -22.41
CA PHE A 257 -12.62 26.71 -21.65
C PHE A 257 -11.23 26.82 -22.28
N GLN A 258 -10.64 25.70 -22.70
CA GLN A 258 -9.36 25.69 -23.42
C GLN A 258 -9.45 26.47 -24.73
N GLY A 259 -10.54 26.29 -25.50
CA GLY A 259 -10.79 27.05 -26.72
C GLY A 259 -10.91 28.55 -26.47
N ALA A 260 -11.63 28.94 -25.43
CA ALA A 260 -11.76 30.35 -25.03
C ALA A 260 -10.41 30.95 -24.58
N SER A 261 -9.62 30.20 -23.82
CA SER A 261 -8.26 30.60 -23.39
C SER A 261 -7.34 30.80 -24.60
N LEU A 262 -7.33 29.84 -25.54
CA LEU A 262 -6.55 29.93 -26.77
C LEU A 262 -6.97 31.13 -27.63
N ALA A 263 -8.27 31.36 -27.78
CA ALA A 263 -8.80 32.50 -28.53
C ALA A 263 -8.34 33.84 -27.92
N SER A 264 -8.34 33.95 -26.58
CA SER A 264 -7.86 35.15 -25.88
C SER A 264 -6.38 35.43 -26.16
N ILE A 265 -5.54 34.40 -26.15
CA ILE A 265 -4.11 34.54 -26.45
C ILE A 265 -3.90 34.98 -27.90
N LEU A 266 -4.61 34.37 -28.84
CA LEU A 266 -4.51 34.72 -30.26
C LEU A 266 -4.97 36.15 -30.55
N LEU A 267 -6.03 36.63 -29.88
CA LEU A 267 -6.49 38.01 -30.00
C LEU A 267 -5.44 39.01 -29.48
N LEU A 268 -4.79 38.72 -28.35
CA LEU A 268 -3.71 39.56 -27.82
C LEU A 268 -2.50 39.58 -28.77
N MET A 269 -2.13 38.44 -29.35
CA MET A 269 -1.07 38.36 -30.35
C MET A 269 -1.41 39.15 -31.61
N ALA A 270 -2.64 39.01 -32.12
CA ALA A 270 -3.12 39.73 -33.29
C ALA A 270 -3.14 41.25 -33.06
N LEU A 271 -3.57 41.70 -31.88
CA LEU A 271 -3.53 43.11 -31.50
C LEU A 271 -2.10 43.64 -31.44
N GLY A 272 -1.17 42.89 -30.84
CA GLY A 272 0.24 43.26 -30.81
C GLY A 272 0.83 43.42 -32.21
N LEU A 273 0.52 42.49 -33.11
CA LEU A 273 0.96 42.54 -34.50
C LEU A 273 0.34 43.73 -35.26
N ALA A 274 -0.95 43.99 -35.02
CA ALA A 274 -1.66 45.13 -35.62
C ALA A 274 -1.06 46.47 -35.20
N ILE A 275 -0.63 46.61 -33.94
CA ILE A 275 0.07 47.82 -33.46
C ILE A 275 1.42 47.99 -34.16
N VAL A 276 2.21 46.92 -34.29
CA VAL A 276 3.54 46.97 -34.94
C VAL A 276 3.43 47.34 -36.41
N PHE A 277 2.57 46.68 -37.18
CA PHE A 277 2.40 47.00 -38.60
C PHE A 277 1.69 48.34 -38.81
N GLY A 278 0.70 48.67 -37.98
CA GLY A 278 0.00 49.95 -38.05
C GLY A 278 0.93 51.15 -37.84
N LEU A 279 1.97 51.01 -37.00
CA LEU A 279 2.96 52.07 -36.79
C LEU A 279 4.00 52.15 -37.93
N MET A 280 4.24 51.06 -38.66
CA MET A 280 5.11 51.04 -39.85
C MET A 280 4.44 51.62 -41.10
N GLY A 281 3.11 51.81 -41.12
CA GLY A 281 2.38 52.46 -42.21
C GLY A 281 2.34 51.66 -43.52
N VAL A 282 2.50 50.34 -43.44
CA VAL A 282 2.29 49.38 -44.55
C VAL A 282 0.81 49.15 -44.83
#